data_AF-A0A9E1VA04-F1
#
_entry.id   AF-A0A9E1VA04-F1
#
_cell.length_a   1.000
_cell.length_b   1.000
_cell.length_c   1.000
_cell.angle_alpha   90.00
_cell.angle_beta   90.00
_cell.angle_gamma   90.00
#
_symmetry.space_group_name_H-M   'P 1'
#
loop_
_entity.id
_entity.type
_entity.pdbx_description
1 polymer ?
#
loop_
_entity_poly.entity_id
_entity_poly.type
_entity_poly.pdbx_seq_one_letter_code
_entity_poly.pdbx_strand_id
1 'polypeptide(L)'
;MSALLIGACGPLPKPFKPDVNGGAPSPFEQLGDIPGIVVAPVENTPPGVGGPIADSIAESLRRANTPATTAGALLDGYLLEGRARTITWGARHSIVIDWTLTDRRGAILDQRSTNVVTDIPVQANTPVQNRPDEWSLWRHVGEADLKTTSQTIASALAALLQRNIPVQQARPRPLLGVASVTGASGDGNESLRRAFEAVLRRTGLPVAATPDAATVRIHGVVKLTDLEGGQKKLDITWTFRRPDGAEIGVMTQHNAVQDGQVKTRWGPLAYDITLAAIDGVVNILRKMDAYDAITRP
;
A
#
# COMPACT_ATOMS: atom_id res chain seq x y z
N MET A 1 35.89 60.28 -15.44
CA MET A 1 35.44 58.95 -15.92
C MET A 1 35.45 58.02 -14.72
N SER A 2 34.30 57.44 -14.37
CA SER A 2 34.12 56.17 -13.64
C SER A 2 32.79 56.19 -12.90
N ALA A 3 31.77 55.65 -13.56
CA ALA A 3 30.52 55.23 -12.96
C ALA A 3 30.71 53.80 -12.45
N LEU A 4 30.49 53.56 -11.16
CA LEU A 4 30.42 52.23 -10.57
C LEU A 4 28.95 51.82 -10.41
N LEU A 5 28.52 50.87 -11.25
CA LEU A 5 27.30 50.09 -11.09
C LEU A 5 27.65 48.84 -10.28
N ILE A 6 27.01 48.65 -9.12
CA ILE A 6 26.97 47.39 -8.36
C ILE A 6 25.46 47.13 -8.20
N GLY A 7 24.83 46.11 -8.75
CA GLY A 7 25.20 44.70 -8.80
C GLY A 7 24.09 43.95 -8.05
N ALA A 8 23.12 43.41 -8.79
CA ALA A 8 21.80 42.98 -8.32
C ALA A 8 21.81 41.82 -7.29
N CYS A 9 20.87 41.86 -6.34
CA CYS A 9 20.47 40.69 -5.55
C CYS A 9 19.84 39.63 -6.46
N GLY A 10 20.57 38.54 -6.69
CA GLY A 10 20.01 37.33 -7.31
C GLY A 10 19.00 36.64 -6.38
N PRO A 11 17.99 35.94 -6.94
CA PRO A 11 16.96 35.28 -6.14
C PRO A 11 17.55 34.22 -5.20
N LEU A 12 17.11 34.23 -3.94
CA LEU A 12 17.50 33.28 -2.91
C LEU A 12 17.22 31.83 -3.36
N PRO A 13 18.17 30.88 -3.23
CA PRO A 13 17.90 29.48 -3.47
C PRO A 13 16.88 28.96 -2.43
N LYS A 14 15.82 28.32 -2.91
CA LYS A 14 14.72 27.78 -2.10
C LYS A 14 14.83 26.24 -2.02
N PRO A 15 15.56 25.67 -1.05
CA PRO A 15 15.83 24.23 -0.99
C PRO A 15 14.61 23.34 -0.70
N PHE A 16 13.46 23.91 -0.33
CA PHE A 16 12.23 23.18 0.01
C PHE A 16 11.03 23.48 -0.89
N LYS A 17 11.24 24.14 -2.03
CA LYS A 17 10.15 24.37 -2.99
C LYS A 17 10.04 23.12 -3.88
N PRO A 18 8.89 22.41 -3.93
CA PRO A 18 8.70 21.32 -4.87
C PRO A 18 8.89 21.86 -6.29
N ASP A 19 9.76 21.24 -7.07
CA ASP A 19 9.96 21.64 -8.46
C ASP A 19 8.80 21.13 -9.30
N VAL A 20 7.73 21.93 -9.36
CA VAL A 20 6.53 21.62 -10.15
C VAL A 20 6.79 21.57 -11.66
N ASN A 21 7.99 21.95 -12.12
CA ASN A 21 8.38 21.98 -13.53
C ASN A 21 9.57 21.05 -13.86
N GLY A 22 10.12 20.34 -12.87
CA GLY A 22 11.34 19.54 -13.01
C GLY A 22 11.14 18.03 -13.07
N GLY A 23 9.90 17.53 -12.99
CA GLY A 23 9.58 16.10 -13.18
C GLY A 23 10.25 15.12 -12.21
N ALA A 24 11.02 15.59 -11.23
CA ALA A 24 11.60 14.76 -10.19
C ALA A 24 10.48 14.39 -9.22
N PRO A 25 10.05 13.11 -9.14
CA PRO A 25 9.03 12.71 -8.18
C PRO A 25 9.54 13.01 -6.78
N SER A 26 8.63 13.40 -5.88
CA SER A 26 8.96 13.59 -4.47
C SER A 26 9.72 12.36 -3.96
N PRO A 27 10.74 12.49 -3.10
CA PRO A 27 11.39 11.33 -2.47
C PRO A 27 10.37 10.39 -1.79
N PHE A 28 9.20 10.93 -1.39
CA PHE A 28 8.08 10.19 -0.82
C PHE A 28 7.17 9.51 -1.86
N GLU A 29 7.17 9.95 -3.12
CA GLU A 29 6.47 9.27 -4.23
C GLU A 29 7.34 8.15 -4.83
N GLN A 30 8.66 8.23 -4.67
CA GLN A 30 9.62 7.17 -5.04
C GLN A 30 9.69 6.04 -4.02
N LEU A 31 9.31 6.34 -2.77
CA LEU A 31 8.91 5.34 -1.78
C LEU A 31 7.54 4.78 -2.20
N GLY A 32 7.51 4.00 -3.27
CA GLY A 32 6.31 3.23 -3.61
C GLY A 32 5.81 2.47 -2.38
N ASP A 33 4.50 2.23 -2.28
CA ASP A 33 3.90 1.38 -1.26
C ASP A 33 4.63 0.03 -1.24
N ILE A 34 5.67 -0.12 -0.42
CA ILE A 34 6.33 -1.39 -0.22
C ILE A 34 5.32 -2.19 0.61
N PRO A 35 4.70 -3.25 0.05
CA PRO A 35 3.83 -4.10 0.84
C PRO A 35 4.66 -4.63 2.01
N GLY A 36 4.22 -4.31 3.23
CA GLY A 36 4.95 -4.70 4.43
C GLY A 36 4.84 -6.21 4.68
N ILE A 37 5.69 -6.73 5.56
CA ILE A 37 5.69 -8.13 5.97
C ILE A 37 4.92 -8.28 7.28
N VAL A 38 3.91 -9.14 7.29
CA VAL A 38 3.32 -9.69 8.52
C VAL A 38 4.15 -10.89 8.95
N VAL A 39 4.70 -10.86 10.16
CA VAL A 39 5.48 -11.98 10.71
C VAL A 39 4.60 -12.75 11.69
N ALA A 40 4.27 -13.99 11.34
CA ALA A 40 3.51 -14.87 12.23
C ALA A 40 4.40 -15.37 13.39
N PRO A 41 3.83 -15.64 14.58
CA PRO A 41 4.52 -16.37 15.63
C PRO A 41 5.10 -17.69 15.10
N VAL A 42 6.34 -18.01 15.46
CA VAL A 42 6.99 -19.24 14.99
C VAL A 42 6.30 -20.47 15.60
N GLU A 43 5.84 -21.36 14.74
CA GLU A 43 5.19 -22.62 15.11
C GLU A 43 6.21 -23.65 15.61
N ASN A 44 5.73 -24.66 16.34
CA ASN A 44 6.54 -25.72 16.96
C ASN A 44 7.62 -25.20 17.92
N THR A 45 7.33 -24.07 18.59
CA THR A 45 8.16 -23.52 19.66
C THR A 45 7.47 -23.68 21.01
N PRO A 46 8.22 -23.67 22.13
CA PRO A 46 7.61 -23.64 23.45
C PRO A 46 6.69 -22.42 23.63
N PRO A 47 5.64 -22.50 24.47
CA PRO A 47 4.79 -21.36 24.78
C PRO A 47 5.61 -20.14 25.21
N GLY A 48 5.33 -18.99 24.61
CA GLY A 48 6.03 -17.74 24.89
C GLY A 48 7.35 -17.55 24.13
N VAL A 49 7.78 -18.47 23.27
CA VAL A 49 9.00 -18.34 22.46
C VAL A 49 8.70 -17.81 21.05
N GLY A 50 7.71 -18.37 20.36
CA GLY A 50 7.44 -18.05 18.96
C GLY A 50 7.08 -16.59 18.69
N GLY A 51 6.34 -15.94 19.62
CA GLY A 51 5.99 -14.51 19.53
C GLY A 51 7.20 -13.59 19.61
N PRO A 52 8.04 -13.68 20.67
CA PRO A 52 9.28 -12.89 20.75
C PRO A 52 10.23 -13.05 19.57
N ILE A 53 10.30 -14.24 18.96
CA ILE A 53 11.08 -14.44 17.73
C ILE A 53 10.48 -13.62 16.58
N ALA A 54 9.17 -13.68 16.39
CA ALA A 54 8.47 -12.88 15.38
C ALA A 54 8.67 -11.37 15.59
N ASP A 55 8.59 -10.90 16.84
CA ASP A 55 8.82 -9.49 17.18
C ASP A 55 10.25 -9.05 16.86
N SER A 56 11.23 -9.88 17.21
CA SER A 56 12.65 -9.65 16.90
C SER A 56 12.92 -9.61 15.38
N ILE A 57 12.22 -10.44 14.60
CA ILE A 57 12.29 -10.41 13.13
C ILE A 57 11.67 -9.14 12.58
N ALA A 58 10.45 -8.77 13.03
CA ALA A 58 9.77 -7.56 12.57
C ALA A 58 10.59 -6.30 12.90
N GLU A 59 11.21 -6.24 14.09
CA GLU A 59 12.15 -5.19 14.48
C GLU A 59 13.39 -5.15 13.57
N SER A 60 13.97 -6.31 13.26
CA SER A 60 15.13 -6.41 12.38
C SER A 60 14.79 -5.99 10.93
N LEU A 61 13.60 -6.35 10.44
CA LEU A 61 13.10 -5.93 9.12
C LEU A 61 12.90 -4.40 9.06
N ARG A 62 12.29 -3.81 10.08
CA ARG A 62 12.15 -2.34 10.17
C ARG A 62 13.49 -1.63 10.18
N ARG A 63 14.48 -2.15 10.92
CA ARG A 63 15.87 -1.64 10.89
C ARG A 63 16.54 -1.75 9.52
N ALA A 64 16.12 -2.73 8.72
CA ALA A 64 16.55 -2.90 7.33
C ALA A 64 15.67 -2.13 6.32
N ASN A 65 14.88 -1.13 6.78
CA ASN A 65 13.97 -0.32 5.98
C ASN A 65 12.86 -1.11 5.26
N THR A 66 12.45 -2.25 5.81
CA THR A 66 11.29 -3.02 5.32
C THR A 66 10.13 -2.86 6.31
N PRO A 67 8.97 -2.32 5.90
CA PRO A 67 7.81 -2.25 6.78
C PRO A 67 7.42 -3.65 7.26
N ALA A 68 7.30 -3.85 8.58
CA ALA A 68 6.95 -5.16 9.14
C ALA A 68 6.20 -5.04 10.47
N THR A 69 5.25 -5.96 10.68
CA THR A 69 4.40 -6.03 11.88
C THR A 69 4.18 -7.48 12.31
N THR A 70 4.03 -7.71 13.61
CA THR A 70 3.50 -8.95 14.18
C THR A 70 2.00 -8.85 14.48
N ALA A 71 1.43 -7.64 14.39
CA ALA A 71 0.03 -7.35 14.68
C ALA A 71 -0.76 -7.07 13.39
N GLY A 72 -1.87 -7.79 13.23
CA GLY A 72 -2.89 -7.54 12.21
C GLY A 72 -2.51 -7.91 10.77
N ALA A 73 -3.50 -7.92 9.88
CA ALA A 73 -3.30 -8.09 8.45
C ALA A 73 -2.92 -6.75 7.82
N LEU A 74 -1.77 -6.68 7.15
CA LEU A 74 -1.45 -5.60 6.24
C LEU A 74 -2.26 -5.79 4.95
N LEU A 75 -3.02 -4.77 4.54
CA LEU A 75 -3.63 -4.74 3.21
C LEU A 75 -2.51 -4.86 2.17
N ASP A 76 -2.56 -5.93 1.38
CA ASP A 76 -1.58 -6.30 0.35
C ASP A 76 -0.16 -6.64 0.84
N GLY A 77 0.03 -6.91 2.13
CA GLY A 77 1.31 -7.33 2.69
C GLY A 77 1.69 -8.79 2.40
N TYR A 78 2.98 -9.10 2.52
CA TYR A 78 3.47 -10.48 2.52
C TYR A 78 3.28 -11.13 3.88
N LEU A 79 3.11 -12.45 3.92
CA LEU A 79 3.07 -13.23 5.16
C LEU A 79 4.34 -14.06 5.28
N LEU A 80 5.06 -13.91 6.40
CA LEU A 80 6.19 -14.74 6.77
C LEU A 80 5.77 -15.71 7.87
N GLU A 81 5.84 -17.00 7.56
CA GLU A 81 5.59 -18.10 8.50
C GLU A 81 6.89 -18.85 8.78
N GLY A 82 7.11 -19.21 10.05
CA GLY A 82 8.25 -20.01 10.48
C GLY A 82 7.78 -21.25 11.22
N ARG A 83 8.33 -22.42 10.86
CA ARG A 83 8.13 -23.68 11.60
C ARG A 83 9.44 -24.18 12.13
N ALA A 84 9.56 -24.28 13.44
CA ALA A 84 10.74 -24.86 14.04
C ALA A 84 10.71 -26.39 13.94
N ARG A 85 11.90 -26.98 13.83
CA ARG A 85 12.12 -28.41 13.96
C ARG A 85 13.48 -28.68 14.57
N THR A 86 13.57 -29.80 15.27
CA THR A 86 14.84 -30.31 15.76
C THR A 86 15.43 -31.27 14.74
N ILE A 87 16.70 -31.09 14.39
CA ILE A 87 17.46 -32.09 13.64
C ILE A 87 18.57 -32.67 14.49
N THR A 88 18.91 -33.92 14.20
CA THR A 88 20.04 -34.61 14.80
C THR A 88 21.04 -34.94 13.72
N TRP A 89 22.28 -34.49 13.88
CA TRP A 89 23.39 -34.80 12.98
C TRP A 89 24.50 -35.49 13.77
N GLY A 90 24.55 -36.83 13.67
CA GLY A 90 25.45 -37.64 14.49
C GLY A 90 25.11 -37.51 15.98
N ALA A 91 26.09 -37.09 16.80
CA ALA A 91 25.95 -36.91 18.24
C ALA A 91 25.50 -35.50 18.65
N ARG A 92 24.89 -34.73 17.74
CA ARG A 92 24.54 -33.32 17.95
C ARG A 92 23.10 -33.03 17.54
N HIS A 93 22.40 -32.21 18.31
CA HIS A 93 21.13 -31.61 17.95
C HIS A 93 21.33 -30.17 17.44
N SER A 94 20.44 -29.73 16.56
CA SER A 94 20.33 -28.36 16.08
C SER A 94 18.86 -27.99 15.98
N ILE A 95 18.53 -26.75 16.33
CA ILE A 95 17.20 -26.19 16.08
C ILE A 95 17.25 -25.46 14.74
N VAL A 96 16.36 -25.83 13.84
CA VAL A 96 16.21 -25.20 12.52
C VAL A 96 14.81 -24.61 12.42
N ILE A 97 14.69 -23.43 11.82
CA ILE A 97 13.39 -22.87 11.45
C ILE A 97 13.30 -22.87 9.93
N ASP A 98 12.26 -23.51 9.40
CA ASP A 98 11.89 -23.43 8.00
C ASP A 98 10.93 -22.25 7.83
N TRP A 99 11.33 -21.31 6.97
CA TRP A 99 10.61 -20.09 6.66
C TRP A 99 9.90 -20.23 5.32
N THR A 100 8.68 -19.72 5.24
CA THR A 100 7.92 -19.57 4.00
C THR A 100 7.39 -18.15 3.91
N LEU A 101 7.71 -17.46 2.82
CA LEU A 101 7.16 -16.14 2.49
C LEU A 101 6.09 -16.30 1.41
N THR A 102 4.89 -15.81 1.66
CA THR A 102 3.78 -15.83 0.70
C THR A 102 3.25 -14.45 0.39
N ASP A 103 2.66 -14.30 -0.80
CA ASP A 103 1.85 -13.14 -1.15
C ASP A 103 0.40 -13.26 -0.62
N ARG A 104 -0.39 -12.20 -0.81
CA ARG A 104 -1.82 -12.16 -0.41
C ARG A 104 -2.71 -13.25 -1.03
N ARG A 105 -2.24 -13.92 -2.09
CA ARG A 105 -2.94 -15.01 -2.77
C ARG A 105 -2.47 -16.39 -2.29
N GLY A 106 -1.50 -16.45 -1.39
CA GLY A 106 -0.86 -17.67 -0.91
C GLY A 106 0.21 -18.21 -1.86
N ALA A 107 0.63 -17.45 -2.87
CA ALA A 107 1.73 -17.85 -3.74
C ALA A 107 3.05 -17.75 -2.98
N ILE A 108 3.85 -18.80 -3.03
CA ILE A 108 5.16 -18.87 -2.36
C ILE A 108 6.17 -18.01 -3.14
N LEU A 109 6.71 -17.01 -2.47
CA LEU A 109 7.75 -16.13 -3.01
C LEU A 109 9.15 -16.62 -2.65
N ASP A 110 9.29 -17.24 -1.48
CA ASP A 110 10.56 -17.75 -0.99
C ASP A 110 10.36 -18.82 0.09
N GLN A 111 11.27 -19.79 0.09
CA GLN A 111 11.40 -20.78 1.16
C GLN A 111 12.88 -20.96 1.51
N ARG A 112 13.17 -21.00 2.81
CA ARG A 112 14.53 -21.18 3.30
C ARG A 112 14.57 -21.70 4.72
N SER A 113 15.73 -22.11 5.19
CA SER A 113 15.93 -22.56 6.56
C SER A 113 17.05 -21.78 7.23
N THR A 114 16.89 -21.50 8.53
CA THR A 114 17.96 -20.92 9.36
C THR A 114 18.20 -21.78 10.59
N ASN A 115 19.46 -21.97 10.94
CA ASN A 115 19.83 -22.61 12.20
C ASN A 115 19.76 -21.56 13.31
N VAL A 116 19.06 -21.89 14.40
CA VAL A 116 18.94 -21.02 15.59
C VAL A 116 20.13 -21.26 16.50
N VAL A 117 20.39 -22.53 16.81
CA VAL A 117 21.51 -22.97 17.63
C VAL A 117 22.06 -24.26 17.04
N THR A 118 23.38 -24.35 16.99
CA THR A 118 24.12 -25.52 16.50
C THR A 118 24.87 -26.19 17.65
N ASP A 119 25.09 -27.50 17.53
CA ASP A 119 25.99 -28.26 18.43
C ASP A 119 25.48 -28.40 19.87
N ILE A 120 24.20 -28.76 20.04
CA ILE A 120 23.72 -29.23 21.35
C ILE A 120 24.09 -30.72 21.47
N PRO A 121 24.94 -31.14 22.43
CA PRO A 121 25.39 -32.51 22.52
C PRO A 121 24.23 -33.47 22.84
N VAL A 122 24.11 -34.56 22.08
CA VAL A 122 23.21 -35.67 22.40
C VAL A 122 23.79 -36.36 23.63
N GLN A 123 23.05 -36.39 24.74
CA GLN A 123 23.44 -37.22 25.88
C GLN A 123 23.22 -38.70 25.51
N ALA A 124 24.27 -39.33 24.96
CA ALA A 124 24.22 -40.63 24.28
C ALA A 124 23.81 -41.83 25.16
N ASN A 125 23.71 -41.65 26.48
CA ASN A 125 23.35 -42.72 27.43
C ASN A 125 22.11 -42.39 28.28
N THR A 126 21.28 -41.45 27.85
CA THR A 126 20.09 -41.06 28.61
C THR A 126 18.95 -42.03 28.31
N PRO A 127 18.43 -42.78 29.31
CA PRO A 127 17.25 -43.63 29.14
C PRO A 127 16.12 -42.85 28.47
N VAL A 128 15.27 -43.51 27.67
CA VAL A 128 14.14 -42.87 26.94
C VAL A 128 13.32 -41.97 27.87
N GLN A 129 13.14 -42.37 29.13
CA GLN A 129 12.40 -41.66 30.17
C GLN A 129 13.07 -40.34 30.62
N ASN A 130 14.39 -40.27 30.49
CA ASN A 130 15.22 -39.13 30.89
C ASN A 130 15.65 -38.29 29.68
N ARG A 131 15.26 -38.67 28.45
CA ARG A 131 15.64 -37.91 27.27
C ARG A 131 15.07 -36.49 27.38
N PRO A 132 15.84 -35.47 27.01
CA PRO A 132 15.35 -34.12 26.97
C PRO A 132 14.05 -34.10 26.12
N ASP A 133 12.95 -33.62 26.69
CA ASP A 133 11.75 -33.29 25.92
C ASP A 133 12.15 -32.28 24.84
N GLU A 134 11.47 -32.25 23.70
CA GLU A 134 11.87 -31.37 22.58
C GLU A 134 11.98 -29.88 23.00
N TRP A 135 11.23 -29.47 24.03
CA TRP A 135 11.28 -28.10 24.55
C TRP A 135 12.52 -27.82 25.40
N SER A 136 13.13 -28.83 26.02
CA SER A 136 14.36 -28.65 26.79
C SER A 136 15.56 -28.20 25.97
N LEU A 137 15.60 -28.49 24.66
CA LEU A 137 16.64 -28.00 23.75
C LEU A 137 16.60 -26.48 23.61
N TRP A 138 15.42 -25.88 23.75
CA TRP A 138 15.25 -24.42 23.72
C TRP A 138 15.87 -23.70 24.92
N ARG A 139 16.21 -24.43 26.00
CA ARG A 139 16.99 -23.85 27.11
C ARG A 139 18.40 -23.43 26.71
N HIS A 140 18.92 -23.99 25.62
CA HIS A 140 20.21 -23.63 25.05
C HIS A 140 20.14 -22.45 24.07
N VAL A 141 18.94 -21.95 23.77
CA VAL A 141 18.75 -20.84 22.85
C VAL A 141 18.86 -19.53 23.64
N GLY A 142 19.98 -18.83 23.47
CA GLY A 142 20.20 -17.52 24.07
C GLY A 142 19.56 -16.39 23.27
N GLU A 143 19.40 -15.22 23.91
CA GLU A 143 18.92 -14.00 23.23
C GLU A 143 19.81 -13.62 22.03
N ALA A 144 21.13 -13.86 22.13
CA ALA A 144 22.08 -13.60 21.05
C ALA A 144 21.83 -14.49 19.81
N ASP A 145 21.49 -15.76 20.03
CA ASP A 145 21.20 -16.72 18.96
C ASP A 145 19.89 -16.35 18.24
N LEU A 146 18.87 -15.99 19.02
CA LEU A 146 17.60 -15.47 18.49
C LEU A 146 17.81 -14.22 17.66
N LYS A 147 18.56 -13.25 18.20
CA LYS A 147 18.85 -11.99 17.50
C LYS A 147 19.61 -12.23 16.20
N THR A 148 20.62 -13.11 16.23
CA THR A 148 21.41 -13.47 15.03
C THR A 148 20.52 -14.13 13.98
N THR A 149 19.63 -15.03 14.40
CA THR A 149 18.64 -15.67 13.52
C THR A 149 17.71 -14.63 12.91
N SER A 150 17.14 -13.73 13.72
CA SER A 150 16.24 -12.66 13.28
C SER A 150 16.91 -11.71 12.29
N GLN A 151 18.16 -11.32 12.54
CA GLN A 151 18.92 -10.47 11.63
C GLN A 151 19.24 -11.18 10.31
N THR A 152 19.54 -12.47 10.36
CA THR A 152 19.83 -13.29 9.18
C THR A 152 18.62 -13.36 8.27
N ILE A 153 17.45 -13.74 8.81
CA ILE A 153 16.22 -13.82 8.02
C ILE A 153 15.81 -12.43 7.52
N ALA A 154 15.84 -11.40 8.38
CA ALA A 154 15.48 -10.04 7.99
C ALA A 154 16.36 -9.49 6.87
N SER A 155 17.69 -9.66 6.97
CA SER A 155 18.63 -9.21 5.93
C SER A 155 18.39 -9.93 4.61
N ALA A 156 18.16 -11.24 4.69
CA ALA A 156 17.96 -12.04 3.51
C ALA A 156 16.59 -11.82 2.86
N LEU A 157 15.56 -11.45 3.63
CA LEU A 157 14.25 -11.03 3.11
C LEU A 157 14.29 -9.61 2.57
N ALA A 158 14.97 -8.69 3.24
CA ALA A 158 15.19 -7.34 2.73
C ALA A 158 15.94 -7.38 1.39
N ALA A 159 16.97 -8.23 1.27
CA ALA A 159 17.70 -8.42 0.02
C ALA A 159 16.85 -9.11 -1.07
N LEU A 160 16.04 -10.12 -0.70
CA LEU A 160 15.09 -10.75 -1.62
C LEU A 160 14.10 -9.72 -2.13
N LEU A 161 13.46 -8.98 -1.23
CA LEU A 161 12.53 -7.93 -1.58
C LEU A 161 13.24 -6.90 -2.42
N GLN A 162 14.47 -6.46 -2.11
CA GLN A 162 15.27 -5.53 -2.94
C GLN A 162 15.62 -6.05 -4.36
N ARG A 163 15.85 -7.36 -4.52
CA ARG A 163 16.17 -7.98 -5.83
C ARG A 163 14.92 -8.34 -6.64
N ASN A 164 13.85 -8.72 -5.95
CA ASN A 164 12.52 -9.00 -6.47
C ASN A 164 11.58 -7.79 -6.30
N ILE A 165 12.12 -6.60 -6.01
CA ILE A 165 11.57 -5.40 -6.60
C ILE A 165 12.16 -5.46 -8.02
N PRO A 166 11.33 -5.72 -9.04
CA PRO A 166 11.28 -4.79 -10.15
C PRO A 166 10.96 -3.39 -9.55
N VAL A 167 10.17 -2.51 -10.08
CA VAL A 167 9.16 -2.00 -9.14
C VAL A 167 8.18 -3.15 -9.25
N GLN A 168 7.80 -3.90 -8.21
CA GLN A 168 6.61 -4.76 -8.38
C GLN A 168 5.55 -3.75 -8.73
N GLN A 169 5.34 -3.52 -10.05
CA GLN A 169 5.23 -2.13 -10.52
C GLN A 169 4.16 -1.56 -9.65
N ALA A 170 4.53 -0.63 -8.75
CA ALA A 170 3.55 0.13 -8.00
C ALA A 170 2.90 0.82 -9.17
N ARG A 171 1.86 0.16 -9.71
CA ARG A 171 1.37 0.44 -11.05
C ARG A 171 1.06 1.90 -10.91
N PRO A 172 1.75 2.78 -11.67
CA PRO A 172 1.79 4.18 -11.35
C PRO A 172 0.36 4.58 -11.06
N ARG A 173 0.08 4.93 -9.78
CA ARG A 173 -1.29 5.04 -9.29
C ARG A 173 -2.02 5.88 -10.32
N PRO A 174 -3.15 5.42 -10.87
CA PRO A 174 -3.74 6.05 -12.04
C PRO A 174 -3.91 7.54 -11.77
N LEU A 175 -3.26 8.37 -12.57
CA LEU A 175 -3.35 9.81 -12.44
C LEU A 175 -4.74 10.21 -12.90
N LEU A 176 -5.56 10.71 -11.98
CA LEU A 176 -6.97 10.99 -12.23
C LEU A 176 -7.14 12.43 -12.72
N GLY A 177 -8.09 12.64 -13.63
CA GLY A 177 -8.44 13.98 -14.08
C GLY A 177 -9.92 14.07 -14.42
N VAL A 178 -10.61 15.08 -13.90
CA VAL A 178 -12.01 15.33 -14.25
C VAL A 178 -12.04 16.11 -15.55
N ALA A 179 -12.28 15.42 -16.66
CA ALA A 179 -12.18 15.97 -18.00
C ALA A 179 -13.38 16.84 -18.37
N SER A 180 -14.58 16.44 -17.96
CA SER A 180 -15.79 17.20 -18.26
C SER A 180 -16.90 16.90 -17.28
N VAL A 181 -17.69 17.91 -16.93
CA VAL A 181 -19.00 17.74 -16.29
C VAL A 181 -20.02 18.53 -17.08
N THR A 182 -21.15 17.93 -17.42
CA THR A 182 -22.20 18.56 -18.24
C THR A 182 -23.58 18.35 -17.64
N GLY A 183 -24.56 19.18 -18.05
CA GLY A 183 -25.97 19.01 -17.70
C GLY A 183 -26.41 19.65 -16.37
N ALA A 184 -25.49 20.13 -15.53
CA ALA A 184 -25.86 20.87 -14.33
C ALA A 184 -26.24 22.32 -14.65
N SER A 185 -27.17 22.87 -13.86
CA SER A 185 -27.59 24.27 -13.92
C SER A 185 -26.62 25.20 -13.18
N GLY A 186 -26.67 26.50 -13.52
CA GLY A 186 -25.85 27.52 -12.85
C GLY A 186 -24.35 27.24 -12.94
N ASP A 187 -23.66 27.32 -11.80
CA ASP A 187 -22.23 26.99 -11.67
C ASP A 187 -21.97 25.48 -11.45
N GLY A 188 -22.97 24.62 -11.60
CA GLY A 188 -22.93 23.23 -11.15
C GLY A 188 -21.84 22.38 -11.82
N ASN A 189 -21.62 22.55 -13.13
CA ASN A 189 -20.61 21.79 -13.87
C ASN A 189 -19.20 22.07 -13.32
N GLU A 190 -18.86 23.35 -13.16
CA GLU A 190 -17.57 23.79 -12.62
C GLU A 190 -17.44 23.44 -11.13
N SER A 191 -18.51 23.60 -10.35
CA SER A 191 -18.51 23.28 -8.93
C SER A 191 -18.28 21.79 -8.68
N LEU A 192 -18.97 20.91 -9.42
CA LEU A 192 -18.80 19.47 -9.34
C LEU A 192 -17.39 19.06 -9.77
N ARG A 193 -16.87 19.62 -10.87
CA ARG A 193 -15.50 19.35 -11.32
C ARG A 193 -14.48 19.66 -10.24
N ARG A 194 -14.52 20.88 -9.69
CA ARG A 194 -13.58 21.34 -8.65
C ARG A 194 -13.72 20.56 -7.35
N ALA A 195 -14.96 20.29 -6.94
CA ALA A 195 -15.24 19.51 -5.74
C ALA A 195 -14.67 18.09 -5.87
N PHE A 196 -14.91 17.42 -6.99
CA PHE A 196 -14.42 16.07 -7.23
C PHE A 196 -12.88 16.03 -7.20
N GLU A 197 -12.19 16.94 -7.92
CA GLU A 197 -10.72 17.04 -7.85
C GLU A 197 -10.21 17.31 -6.42
N ALA A 198 -10.87 18.17 -5.67
CA ALA A 198 -10.49 18.48 -4.30
C ALA A 198 -10.65 17.26 -3.37
N VAL A 199 -11.74 16.50 -3.50
CA VAL A 199 -11.97 15.29 -2.71
C VAL A 199 -10.95 14.21 -3.09
N LEU A 200 -10.66 13.99 -4.37
CA LEU A 200 -9.61 13.03 -4.80
C LEU A 200 -8.25 13.35 -4.17
N ARG A 201 -7.82 14.62 -4.22
CA ARG A 201 -6.58 15.05 -3.57
C ARG A 201 -6.61 14.82 -2.06
N ARG A 202 -7.75 15.15 -1.42
CA ARG A 202 -7.94 14.97 0.03
C ARG A 202 -7.88 13.50 0.46
N THR A 203 -8.31 12.58 -0.39
CA THR A 203 -8.27 11.13 -0.13
C THR A 203 -6.95 10.48 -0.52
N GLY A 204 -5.94 11.26 -0.95
CA GLY A 204 -4.62 10.77 -1.32
C GLY A 204 -4.57 10.13 -2.72
N LEU A 205 -5.61 10.31 -3.53
CA LEU A 205 -5.60 9.87 -4.93
C LEU A 205 -4.87 10.90 -5.80
N PRO A 206 -3.93 10.47 -6.66
CA PRO A 206 -3.14 11.39 -7.47
C PRO A 206 -4.03 12.03 -8.55
N VAL A 207 -3.97 13.36 -8.64
CA VAL A 207 -4.75 14.14 -9.61
C VAL A 207 -3.82 14.89 -10.55
N ALA A 208 -4.06 14.75 -11.85
CA ALA A 208 -3.29 15.43 -12.88
C ALA A 208 -3.40 16.96 -12.78
N ALA A 209 -2.37 17.68 -13.22
CA ALA A 209 -2.42 19.12 -13.37
C ALA A 209 -3.46 19.55 -14.43
N THR A 210 -3.60 18.75 -15.49
CA THR A 210 -4.62 18.91 -16.53
C THR A 210 -5.29 17.56 -16.83
N PRO A 211 -6.58 17.51 -17.20
CA PRO A 211 -7.24 16.25 -17.52
C PRO A 211 -6.61 15.48 -18.68
N ASP A 212 -5.90 16.16 -19.59
CA ASP A 212 -5.23 15.52 -20.72
C ASP A 212 -4.02 14.68 -20.29
N ALA A 213 -3.34 15.10 -19.21
CA ALA A 213 -2.22 14.36 -18.62
C ALA A 213 -2.68 13.17 -17.75
N ALA A 214 -3.99 13.05 -17.48
CA ALA A 214 -4.54 11.98 -16.66
C ALA A 214 -4.52 10.62 -17.40
N THR A 215 -4.14 9.56 -16.70
CA THR A 215 -4.25 8.18 -17.20
C THR A 215 -5.66 7.62 -17.03
N VAL A 216 -6.49 8.27 -16.20
CA VAL A 216 -7.92 8.01 -16.10
C VAL A 216 -8.67 9.35 -16.15
N ARG A 217 -9.50 9.50 -17.18
CA ARG A 217 -10.35 10.67 -17.41
C ARG A 217 -11.76 10.39 -16.92
N ILE A 218 -12.25 11.27 -16.05
CA ILE A 218 -13.56 11.18 -15.43
C ILE A 218 -14.50 12.16 -16.14
N HIS A 219 -15.61 11.64 -16.64
CA HIS A 219 -16.65 12.41 -17.32
C HIS A 219 -17.96 12.32 -16.55
N GLY A 220 -18.51 13.45 -16.13
CA GLY A 220 -19.79 13.54 -15.44
C GLY A 220 -20.91 14.04 -16.36
N VAL A 221 -22.05 13.35 -16.33
CA VAL A 221 -23.30 13.84 -16.93
C VAL A 221 -24.35 13.94 -15.84
N VAL A 222 -24.87 15.14 -15.68
CA VAL A 222 -25.89 15.49 -14.70
C VAL A 222 -27.26 15.56 -15.38
N LYS A 223 -28.25 14.92 -14.78
CA LYS A 223 -29.65 15.00 -15.20
C LYS A 223 -30.50 15.41 -14.00
N LEU A 224 -31.20 16.54 -14.16
CA LEU A 224 -32.19 17.01 -13.20
C LEU A 224 -33.58 16.65 -13.71
N THR A 225 -34.39 16.02 -12.86
CA THR A 225 -35.80 15.71 -13.13
C THR A 225 -36.66 16.32 -12.04
N ASP A 226 -37.72 17.01 -12.41
CA ASP A 226 -38.67 17.59 -11.46
C ASP A 226 -39.46 16.49 -10.74
N LEU A 227 -39.62 16.67 -9.43
CA LEU A 227 -40.48 15.86 -8.58
C LEU A 227 -41.60 16.72 -7.97
N GLU A 228 -42.66 16.08 -7.49
CA GLU A 228 -43.72 16.77 -6.75
C GLU A 228 -43.18 17.41 -5.46
N GLY A 229 -43.80 18.52 -5.03
CA GLY A 229 -43.43 19.19 -3.78
C GLY A 229 -42.19 20.08 -3.86
N GLY A 230 -41.75 20.51 -5.05
CA GLY A 230 -40.62 21.43 -5.22
C GLY A 230 -39.23 20.78 -5.05
N GLN A 231 -39.19 19.44 -5.08
CA GLN A 231 -37.96 18.68 -5.08
C GLN A 231 -37.49 18.39 -6.52
N LYS A 232 -36.19 18.15 -6.68
CA LYS A 232 -35.63 17.61 -7.91
C LYS A 232 -34.87 16.31 -7.60
N LYS A 233 -35.02 15.36 -8.52
CA LYS A 233 -34.15 14.20 -8.60
C LYS A 233 -32.91 14.59 -9.40
N LEU A 234 -31.75 14.42 -8.78
CA LEU A 234 -30.44 14.66 -9.35
C LEU A 234 -29.76 13.31 -9.62
N ASP A 235 -29.71 12.94 -10.89
CA ASP A 235 -29.00 11.75 -11.36
C ASP A 235 -27.67 12.17 -11.95
N ILE A 236 -26.57 11.59 -11.48
CA ILE A 236 -25.24 11.86 -11.99
C ILE A 236 -24.60 10.56 -12.43
N THR A 237 -24.20 10.51 -13.70
CA THR A 237 -23.46 9.40 -14.28
C THR A 237 -22.02 9.82 -14.48
N TRP A 238 -21.11 9.13 -13.79
CA TRP A 238 -19.67 9.28 -13.91
C TRP A 238 -19.09 8.14 -14.73
N THR A 239 -18.48 8.45 -15.86
CA THR A 239 -17.79 7.49 -16.73
C THR A 239 -16.28 7.69 -16.60
N PHE A 240 -15.56 6.59 -16.36
CA PHE A 240 -14.11 6.54 -16.23
C PHE A 240 -13.54 5.97 -17.51
N ARG A 241 -12.63 6.70 -18.16
CA ARG A 241 -12.04 6.32 -19.45
C ARG A 241 -10.53 6.39 -19.41
N ARG A 242 -9.87 5.53 -20.19
CA ARG A 242 -8.46 5.66 -20.52
C ARG A 242 -8.23 6.80 -21.52
N PRO A 243 -6.98 7.26 -21.73
CA PRO A 243 -6.68 8.36 -22.66
C PRO A 243 -7.03 8.03 -24.12
N ASP A 244 -7.05 6.74 -24.47
CA ASP A 244 -7.47 6.20 -25.77
C ASP A 244 -9.00 6.18 -25.96
N GLY A 245 -9.77 6.55 -24.94
CA GLY A 245 -11.24 6.58 -24.96
C GLY A 245 -11.89 5.28 -24.48
N ALA A 246 -11.13 4.22 -24.17
CA ALA A 246 -11.69 2.97 -23.67
C ALA A 246 -12.36 3.16 -22.31
N GLU A 247 -13.59 2.67 -22.16
CA GLU A 247 -14.32 2.73 -20.90
C GLU A 247 -13.77 1.73 -19.88
N ILE A 248 -13.48 2.22 -18.69
CA ILE A 248 -13.02 1.44 -17.53
C ILE A 248 -14.22 1.04 -16.68
N GLY A 249 -15.19 1.94 -16.55
CA GLY A 249 -16.42 1.68 -15.82
C GLY A 249 -17.29 2.92 -15.69
N VAL A 250 -18.49 2.69 -15.17
CA VAL A 250 -19.51 3.70 -14.95
C VAL A 250 -20.00 3.62 -13.51
N MET A 251 -20.22 4.78 -12.89
CA MET A 251 -20.81 4.95 -11.57
C MET A 251 -22.01 5.89 -11.70
N THR A 252 -23.15 5.49 -11.15
CA THR A 252 -24.34 6.34 -11.09
C THR A 252 -24.65 6.72 -9.65
N GLN A 253 -25.00 7.98 -9.44
CA GLN A 253 -25.42 8.51 -8.15
C GLN A 253 -26.79 9.14 -8.29
N HIS A 254 -27.65 8.89 -7.31
CA HIS A 254 -29.02 9.39 -7.27
C HIS A 254 -29.17 10.19 -5.98
N ASN A 255 -29.48 11.48 -6.10
CA ASN A 255 -29.66 12.38 -4.97
C ASN A 255 -31.02 13.08 -5.09
N ALA A 256 -31.70 13.29 -3.96
CA ALA A 256 -32.88 14.15 -3.89
C ALA A 256 -32.45 15.51 -3.31
N VAL A 257 -32.78 16.59 -4.01
CA VAL A 257 -32.36 17.96 -3.66
C VAL A 257 -33.55 18.90 -3.73
N GLN A 258 -33.49 19.99 -2.97
CA GLN A 258 -34.49 21.06 -3.07
C GLN A 258 -34.20 21.94 -4.29
N ASP A 259 -35.23 22.41 -5.00
CA ASP A 259 -35.08 23.24 -6.23
C ASP A 259 -34.10 24.42 -6.03
N GLY A 260 -34.20 25.11 -4.88
CA GLY A 260 -33.34 26.24 -4.56
C GLY A 260 -31.84 25.92 -4.45
N GLN A 261 -31.48 24.68 -4.12
CA GLN A 261 -30.07 24.27 -3.89
C GLN A 261 -29.30 24.06 -5.20
N VAL A 262 -29.99 23.74 -6.29
CA VAL A 262 -29.38 23.43 -7.60
C VAL A 262 -29.58 24.53 -8.64
N LYS A 263 -30.15 25.68 -8.25
CA LYS A 263 -30.50 26.73 -9.20
C LYS A 263 -29.31 27.55 -9.70
N THR A 264 -28.42 27.95 -8.80
CA THR A 264 -27.36 28.92 -9.14
C THR A 264 -25.99 28.61 -8.55
N ARG A 265 -25.93 28.17 -7.27
CA ARG A 265 -24.67 27.93 -6.54
C ARG A 265 -24.63 26.53 -5.95
N TRP A 266 -23.79 25.68 -6.52
CA TRP A 266 -23.68 24.28 -6.15
C TRP A 266 -22.58 23.99 -5.14
N GLY A 267 -21.65 24.91 -4.87
CA GLY A 267 -20.41 24.66 -4.10
C GLY A 267 -20.50 23.64 -2.95
N PRO A 268 -21.28 23.90 -1.87
CA PRO A 268 -21.42 22.96 -0.76
C PRO A 268 -22.03 21.61 -1.17
N LEU A 269 -23.13 21.64 -1.95
CA LEU A 269 -23.82 20.46 -2.44
C LEU A 269 -22.90 19.60 -3.34
N ALA A 270 -22.12 20.23 -4.20
CA ALA A 270 -21.14 19.57 -5.06
C ALA A 270 -20.07 18.83 -4.25
N TYR A 271 -19.61 19.43 -3.14
CA TYR A 271 -18.69 18.77 -2.23
C TYR A 271 -19.30 17.53 -1.57
N ASP A 272 -20.53 17.62 -1.07
CA ASP A 272 -21.22 16.49 -0.41
C ASP A 272 -21.46 15.33 -1.38
N ILE A 273 -21.92 15.63 -2.60
CA ILE A 273 -22.13 14.66 -3.67
C ILE A 273 -20.83 13.92 -4.01
N THR A 274 -19.74 14.66 -4.16
CA THR A 274 -18.44 14.10 -4.56
C THR A 274 -17.76 13.34 -3.43
N LEU A 275 -17.94 13.75 -2.17
CA LEU A 275 -17.50 12.99 -1.01
C LEU A 275 -18.20 11.62 -0.94
N ALA A 276 -19.51 11.58 -1.19
CA ALA A 276 -20.27 10.32 -1.27
C ALA A 276 -19.89 9.44 -2.47
N ALA A 277 -19.14 9.96 -3.45
CA ALA A 277 -18.72 9.23 -4.65
C ALA A 277 -17.45 8.38 -4.43
N ILE A 278 -16.69 8.63 -3.36
CA ILE A 278 -15.33 8.12 -3.21
C ILE A 278 -15.24 6.60 -3.17
N ASP A 279 -16.13 5.93 -2.43
CA ASP A 279 -16.13 4.46 -2.36
C ASP A 279 -16.38 3.84 -3.74
N GLY A 280 -17.24 4.46 -4.55
CA GLY A 280 -17.50 4.04 -5.93
C GLY A 280 -16.29 4.22 -6.85
N VAL A 281 -15.55 5.33 -6.71
CA VAL A 281 -14.30 5.57 -7.43
C VAL A 281 -13.28 4.48 -7.11
N VAL A 282 -13.04 4.22 -5.81
CA VAL A 282 -12.08 3.19 -5.36
C VAL A 282 -12.45 1.82 -5.93
N ASN A 283 -13.73 1.47 -5.95
CA ASN A 283 -14.19 0.21 -6.53
C ASN A 283 -13.95 0.10 -8.04
N ILE A 284 -14.09 1.20 -8.80
CA ILE A 284 -13.79 1.20 -10.24
C ILE A 284 -12.30 1.03 -10.49
N LEU A 285 -11.45 1.72 -9.73
CA LEU A 285 -10.00 1.61 -9.87
C LEU A 285 -9.50 0.18 -9.54
N ARG A 286 -10.05 -0.48 -8.51
CA ARG A 286 -9.72 -1.89 -8.21
C ARG A 286 -10.07 -2.84 -9.36
N LYS A 287 -11.19 -2.62 -10.07
CA LYS A 287 -11.58 -3.42 -11.22
C LYS A 287 -10.62 -3.25 -12.40
N MET A 288 -10.16 -2.01 -12.62
CA MET A 288 -9.12 -1.71 -13.61
C MET A 288 -7.83 -2.48 -13.32
N ASP A 289 -7.38 -2.46 -12.06
CA ASP A 289 -6.17 -3.19 -11.64
C ASP A 289 -6.32 -4.70 -11.84
N ALA A 290 -7.49 -5.25 -11.53
CA ALA A 290 -7.77 -6.67 -11.77
C ALA A 290 -7.77 -7.02 -13.28
N TYR A 291 -8.36 -6.18 -14.13
CA TYR A 291 -8.43 -6.39 -15.57
C TYR A 291 -7.05 -6.32 -16.24
N ASP A 292 -6.25 -5.31 -15.90
CA ASP A 292 -4.91 -5.13 -16.45
C ASP A 292 -3.93 -6.23 -15.96
N ALA A 293 -4.23 -6.90 -14.84
CA ALA A 293 -3.47 -8.07 -14.35
C ALA A 293 -3.77 -9.37 -15.11
N ILE A 294 -4.90 -9.43 -15.82
CA ILE A 294 -5.30 -10.62 -16.58
C ILE A 294 -4.87 -10.50 -18.05
N THR A 295 -4.74 -9.28 -18.57
CA THR A 295 -4.57 -9.00 -20.01
C THR A 295 -3.15 -8.67 -20.45
N ARG A 296 -2.20 -8.47 -19.52
CA ARG A 296 -0.77 -8.28 -19.83
C ARG A 296 0.04 -9.41 -19.18
N PRO A 297 0.68 -10.30 -19.97
CA PRO A 297 1.56 -11.36 -19.47
C PRO A 297 2.89 -10.81 -18.92
#